data_AF-A0A0F8ZHZ2-F1
#
_entry.id   AF-A0A0F8ZHZ2-F1
#
_cell.length_a   1.000
_cell.length_b   1.000
_cell.length_c   1.000
_cell.angle_alpha   90.00
_cell.angle_beta   90.00
_cell.angle_gamma   90.00
#
_symmetry.space_group_name_H-M   'P 1'
#
loop_
_entity.id
_entity.type
_entity.pdbx_description
1 polymer ?
#
loop_
_entity_poly.entity_id
_entity_poly.type
_entity_poly.pdbx_seq_one_letter_code
_entity_poly.pdbx_strand_id
1 'polypeptide(L)'
;ILPSSQLEKGEEIILENEYVKVVLTSRGGVVKSWYLKKEKKELVGRSTYSLGLNLFLPEGERINLLKEDFEVQKEGERKAIFIWEDEEGRFKLFKNFEISKLGYHIFLSIQTQNLPLGSSYELTWPSMIGDEYKEEERLVFFNDKLQEEKKEGVQRDYGRGVKWMGLRQKRELLVILASLDWPRGGMFRSEFWGFEDNKSESRWIVYAGPQSYGEIRSLNDRIKEINGEDYNLTGALDLSIWGQLSVGLIKILLFFYSFTHNYGIAIILLTLLIYGALFPLTFKQFTSMHKMQVIQPEVKAVQAKFKGDPKQMQVEMMKIYRKHKVNPMSGCFPLIIQMPIIFVLYRALLNFNFSENPSFLWIPNLGQPNIPLLLALGVTMFLQQRITQKTQAQSGGQQQGMAKMMQFFPIFIIVMLWSLPSGVMLYWFTSTLFSIF
;
A
#
# COMPACT_ATOMS: atom_id res chain seq x y z
N ILE A 1 -6.59 -32.98 5.27
CA ILE A 1 -6.91 -31.89 6.22
C ILE A 1 -7.64 -32.53 7.39
N LEU A 2 -7.19 -32.28 8.63
CA LEU A 2 -7.97 -32.67 9.81
C LEU A 2 -9.11 -31.66 9.99
N PRO A 3 -10.32 -32.08 10.38
CA PRO A 3 -11.38 -31.14 10.74
C PRO A 3 -10.93 -30.26 11.90
N SER A 4 -11.27 -28.97 11.84
CA SER A 4 -10.93 -27.92 12.81
C SER A 4 -11.27 -28.29 14.27
N SER A 5 -12.24 -29.17 14.48
CA SER A 5 -12.69 -29.65 15.79
C SER A 5 -11.64 -30.43 16.60
N GLN A 6 -10.61 -31.03 15.97
CA GLN A 6 -9.55 -31.73 16.73
C GLN A 6 -8.41 -30.81 17.17
N LEU A 7 -8.28 -29.62 16.58
CA LEU A 7 -7.19 -28.67 16.84
C LEU A 7 -7.60 -27.51 17.76
N GLU A 8 -8.89 -27.37 18.08
CA GLU A 8 -9.41 -26.42 19.08
C GLU A 8 -8.97 -26.70 20.54
N LYS A 9 -8.21 -27.78 20.78
CA LYS A 9 -7.79 -28.20 22.13
C LYS A 9 -6.45 -27.62 22.60
N GLY A 10 -5.67 -26.98 21.72
CA GLY A 10 -4.37 -26.40 22.09
C GLY A 10 -4.49 -25.02 22.75
N GLU A 11 -3.50 -24.65 23.56
CA GLU A 11 -3.39 -23.30 24.12
C GLU A 11 -3.21 -22.28 22.99
N GLU A 12 -3.87 -21.12 23.09
CA GLU A 12 -3.77 -20.04 22.11
C GLU A 12 -2.75 -18.99 22.54
N ILE A 13 -1.79 -18.72 21.66
CA ILE A 13 -0.72 -17.75 21.88
C ILE A 13 -0.91 -16.59 20.92
N ILE A 14 -1.19 -15.42 21.48
CA ILE A 14 -1.43 -14.20 20.72
C ILE A 14 -0.14 -13.40 20.61
N LEU A 15 0.26 -13.10 19.37
CA LEU A 15 1.29 -12.13 19.02
C LEU A 15 0.66 -10.97 18.25
N GLU A 16 0.98 -9.72 18.58
CA GLU A 16 0.38 -8.58 17.89
C GLU A 16 1.29 -7.36 17.80
N ASN A 17 1.00 -6.52 16.79
CA ASN A 17 1.56 -5.18 16.63
C ASN A 17 0.41 -4.20 16.26
N GLU A 18 0.72 -2.99 15.80
CA GLU A 18 -0.29 -1.99 15.40
C GLU A 18 -1.15 -2.43 14.19
N TYR A 19 -0.60 -3.31 13.33
CA TYR A 19 -1.16 -3.67 12.02
C TYR A 19 -1.86 -5.03 12.03
N VAL A 20 -1.28 -6.01 12.73
CA VAL A 20 -1.69 -7.42 12.69
C VAL A 20 -1.80 -8.03 14.08
N LYS A 21 -2.75 -8.95 14.22
CA LYS A 21 -2.87 -9.87 15.36
C LYS A 21 -2.81 -11.30 14.83
N VAL A 22 -1.82 -12.04 15.26
CA VAL A 22 -1.58 -13.43 14.87
C VAL A 22 -1.87 -14.32 16.06
N VAL A 23 -2.76 -15.29 15.89
CA VAL A 23 -3.09 -16.29 16.90
C VAL A 23 -2.45 -17.61 16.50
N LEU A 24 -1.51 -18.04 17.33
CA LEU A 24 -0.82 -19.32 17.22
C LEU A 24 -1.49 -20.33 18.16
N THR A 25 -1.36 -21.62 17.85
CA THR A 25 -1.81 -22.69 18.75
C THR A 25 -0.66 -23.61 19.12
N SER A 26 -0.58 -23.99 20.40
CA SER A 26 0.39 -24.96 20.90
C SER A 26 0.27 -26.31 20.19
N ARG A 27 -0.93 -26.65 19.71
CA ARG A 27 -1.13 -27.85 18.91
C ARG A 27 -0.79 -27.59 17.44
N GLY A 28 0.21 -28.28 16.93
CA GLY A 28 0.74 -28.09 15.59
C GLY A 28 1.75 -26.96 15.44
N GLY A 29 1.86 -26.08 16.44
CA GLY A 29 2.72 -24.89 16.36
C GLY A 29 2.39 -24.03 15.13
N VAL A 30 1.10 -23.88 14.80
CA VAL A 30 0.61 -23.25 13.57
C VAL A 30 -0.08 -21.92 13.82
N VAL A 31 -0.21 -21.12 12.77
CA VAL A 31 -1.05 -19.93 12.77
C VAL A 31 -2.49 -20.34 12.50
N LYS A 32 -3.35 -20.15 13.50
CA LYS A 32 -4.80 -20.38 13.45
C LYS A 32 -5.55 -19.17 12.91
N SER A 33 -5.08 -17.96 13.22
CA SER A 33 -5.68 -16.71 12.75
C SER A 33 -4.61 -15.68 12.46
N TRP A 34 -4.83 -14.93 11.39
CA TRP A 34 -4.04 -13.78 10.99
C TRP A 34 -5.00 -12.63 10.68
N TYR A 35 -5.21 -11.77 11.66
CA TYR A 35 -6.17 -10.67 11.59
C TYR A 35 -5.48 -9.35 11.27
N LEU A 36 -5.95 -8.70 10.20
CA LEU A 36 -5.54 -7.36 9.77
C LEU A 36 -6.35 -6.30 10.52
N LYS A 37 -5.72 -5.57 11.45
CA LYS A 37 -6.41 -4.61 12.34
C LYS A 37 -6.97 -3.41 11.57
N LYS A 38 -6.23 -2.88 10.59
CA LYS A 38 -6.64 -1.70 9.80
C LYS A 38 -7.74 -2.05 8.80
N GLU A 39 -7.60 -3.18 8.13
CA GLU A 39 -8.53 -3.66 7.11
C GLU A 39 -9.74 -4.39 7.70
N LYS A 40 -9.68 -4.77 8.98
CA LYS A 40 -10.67 -5.60 9.69
C LYS A 40 -10.96 -6.91 8.95
N LYS A 41 -9.93 -7.55 8.41
CA LYS A 41 -10.02 -8.77 7.60
C LYS A 41 -9.22 -9.91 8.21
N GLU A 42 -9.76 -11.11 8.09
CA GLU A 42 -9.10 -12.36 8.49
C GLU A 42 -8.48 -13.01 7.25
N LEU A 43 -7.19 -13.38 7.32
CA LEU A 43 -6.44 -13.96 6.21
C LEU A 43 -6.38 -15.48 6.24
N VAL A 44 -6.54 -16.09 7.41
CA VAL A 44 -6.55 -17.55 7.58
C VAL A 44 -7.99 -17.95 7.85
N GLY A 45 -8.56 -18.78 6.98
CA GLY A 45 -9.96 -19.21 7.12
C GLY A 45 -10.21 -19.95 8.44
N ARG A 46 -11.42 -19.85 8.98
CA ARG A 46 -11.81 -20.39 10.30
C ARG A 46 -11.59 -21.91 10.45
N SER A 47 -11.45 -22.62 9.34
CA SER A 47 -11.24 -24.08 9.29
C SER A 47 -9.88 -24.49 8.73
N THR A 48 -8.98 -23.52 8.52
CA THR A 48 -7.66 -23.74 7.92
C THR A 48 -6.56 -23.28 8.86
N TYR A 49 -5.37 -23.88 8.72
CA TYR A 49 -4.18 -23.51 9.48
C TYR A 49 -3.05 -23.19 8.52
N SER A 50 -2.21 -22.24 8.88
CA SER A 50 -1.06 -21.86 8.07
C SER A 50 0.26 -22.07 8.80
N LEU A 51 1.34 -22.17 8.01
CA LEU A 51 2.69 -22.48 8.48
C LEU A 51 2.76 -23.85 9.15
N GLY A 52 2.03 -24.82 8.61
CA GLY A 52 2.08 -26.22 9.02
C GLY A 52 3.40 -26.86 8.63
N LEU A 53 3.88 -27.80 9.45
CA LEU A 53 5.11 -28.54 9.18
C LEU A 53 4.83 -30.05 9.05
N ASN A 54 5.36 -30.68 8.01
CA ASN A 54 5.46 -32.13 7.92
C ASN A 54 6.95 -32.51 7.93
N LEU A 55 7.33 -33.48 8.76
CA LEU A 55 8.70 -33.99 8.83
C LEU A 55 8.77 -35.34 8.11
N PHE A 56 9.84 -35.56 7.35
CA PHE A 56 10.12 -36.77 6.61
C PHE A 56 11.46 -37.33 7.08
N LEU A 57 11.45 -38.52 7.66
CA LEU A 57 12.65 -39.21 8.13
C LEU A 57 13.23 -40.10 7.01
N PRO A 58 14.53 -40.46 7.08
CA PRO A 58 15.21 -41.22 6.02
C PRO A 58 14.61 -42.61 5.74
N GLU A 59 13.92 -43.18 6.73
CA GLU A 59 13.28 -44.50 6.66
C GLU A 59 11.88 -44.45 5.99
N GLY A 60 11.48 -43.28 5.46
CA GLY A 60 10.20 -43.08 4.80
C GLY A 60 9.04 -42.78 5.77
N GLU A 61 9.34 -42.69 7.07
CA GLU A 61 8.38 -42.26 8.08
C GLU A 61 8.05 -40.77 7.91
N ARG A 62 6.75 -40.45 7.96
CA ARG A 62 6.25 -39.09 7.89
C ARG A 62 5.58 -38.73 9.21
N ILE A 63 6.13 -37.74 9.89
CA ILE A 63 5.55 -37.17 11.11
C ILE A 63 4.78 -35.91 10.73
N ASN A 64 3.47 -35.93 10.94
CA ASN A 64 2.62 -34.78 10.69
C ASN A 64 2.51 -33.94 11.96
N LEU A 65 3.40 -32.94 12.09
CA LEU A 65 3.47 -32.12 13.29
C LEU A 65 2.19 -31.35 13.57
N LEU A 66 1.29 -31.16 12.59
CA LEU A 66 -0.03 -30.56 12.84
C LEU A 66 -0.83 -31.27 13.94
N LYS A 67 -0.55 -32.55 14.20
CA LYS A 67 -1.27 -33.35 15.21
C LYS A 67 -0.66 -33.28 16.60
N GLU A 68 0.59 -32.86 16.67
CA GLU A 68 1.44 -32.91 17.85
C GLU A 68 1.27 -31.67 18.73
N ASP A 69 1.57 -31.81 20.02
CA ASP A 69 1.55 -30.71 20.97
C ASP A 69 2.97 -30.16 21.16
N PHE A 70 3.10 -28.83 21.15
CA PHE A 70 4.36 -28.12 21.37
C PHE A 70 4.35 -27.48 22.75
N GLU A 71 5.49 -27.53 23.45
CA GLU A 71 5.75 -26.65 24.58
C GLU A 71 5.97 -25.24 24.06
N VAL A 72 5.39 -24.24 24.72
CA VAL A 72 5.44 -22.85 24.25
C VAL A 72 6.07 -21.93 25.27
N GLN A 73 7.09 -21.19 24.84
CA GLN A 73 7.75 -20.16 25.62
C GLN A 73 7.50 -18.80 24.97
N LYS A 74 6.68 -17.97 25.62
CA LYS A 74 6.35 -16.63 25.14
C LYS A 74 7.34 -15.60 25.67
N GLU A 75 8.00 -14.87 24.78
CA GLU A 75 8.93 -13.79 25.09
C GLU A 75 8.25 -12.44 24.76
N GLY A 76 7.57 -11.86 25.75
CA GLY A 76 6.83 -10.60 25.60
C GLY A 76 5.64 -10.72 24.64
N GLU A 77 5.22 -9.61 24.03
CA GLU A 77 4.02 -9.57 23.16
C GLU A 77 4.29 -9.98 21.71
N ARG A 78 5.56 -10.11 21.33
CA ARG A 78 5.97 -10.18 19.91
C ARG A 78 6.65 -11.47 19.51
N LYS A 79 7.15 -12.26 20.47
CA LYS A 79 7.93 -13.46 20.17
C LYS A 79 7.39 -14.65 20.94
N ALA A 80 7.34 -15.80 20.28
CA ALA A 80 7.00 -17.08 20.89
C ALA A 80 7.84 -18.20 20.27
N ILE A 81 8.31 -19.11 21.11
CA ILE A 81 9.14 -20.25 20.76
C ILE A 81 8.31 -21.51 21.02
N PHE A 82 8.12 -22.32 20.00
CA PHE A 82 7.40 -23.59 20.08
C PHE A 82 8.42 -24.70 19.98
N ILE A 83 8.44 -25.58 20.98
CA ILE A 83 9.39 -26.68 21.10
C ILE A 83 8.62 -27.97 21.01
N TRP A 84 8.96 -28.80 20.04
CA TRP A 84 8.47 -30.16 19.93
C TRP A 84 9.64 -31.12 20.08
N GLU A 85 9.40 -32.21 20.79
CA GLU A 85 10.34 -33.28 21.04
C GLU A 85 9.67 -34.60 20.67
N ASP A 86 10.40 -35.45 19.96
CA ASP A 86 9.95 -36.79 19.59
C ASP A 86 9.55 -37.60 20.85
N GLU A 87 8.64 -38.56 20.72
CA GLU A 87 8.14 -39.36 21.85
C GLU A 87 9.28 -40.08 22.61
N GLU A 88 10.32 -40.47 21.88
CA GLU A 88 11.52 -41.12 22.42
C GLU A 88 12.60 -40.12 22.90
N GLY A 89 12.38 -38.81 22.79
CA GLY A 89 13.32 -37.77 23.20
C GLY A 89 14.58 -37.67 22.32
N ARG A 90 14.55 -38.26 21.12
CA ARG A 90 15.73 -38.41 20.25
C ARG A 90 16.14 -37.12 19.56
N PHE A 91 15.16 -36.36 19.09
CA PHE A 91 15.38 -35.12 18.35
C PHE A 91 14.33 -34.08 18.71
N LYS A 92 14.71 -32.81 18.55
CA LYS A 92 13.86 -31.65 18.88
C LYS A 92 13.72 -30.72 17.69
N LEU A 93 12.58 -30.06 17.62
CA LEU A 93 12.27 -29.04 16.63
C LEU A 93 11.79 -27.77 17.33
N PHE A 94 12.34 -26.64 16.91
CA PHE A 94 12.01 -25.32 17.42
C PHE A 94 11.40 -24.49 16.29
N LYS A 95 10.23 -23.91 16.53
CA LYS A 95 9.62 -22.88 15.67
C LYS A 95 9.58 -21.57 16.42
N ASN A 96 10.40 -20.63 15.99
CA ASN A 96 10.48 -19.30 16.57
C ASN A 96 9.66 -18.34 15.72
N PHE A 97 8.59 -17.80 16.29
CA PHE A 97 7.76 -16.77 15.67
C PHE A 97 8.10 -15.41 16.28
N GLU A 98 8.41 -14.42 15.44
CA GLU A 98 8.60 -13.04 15.87
C GLU A 98 7.82 -12.09 14.96
N ILE A 99 6.87 -11.34 15.53
CA ILE A 99 6.13 -10.31 14.79
C ILE A 99 6.99 -9.07 14.61
N SER A 100 6.97 -8.52 13.39
CA SER A 100 7.67 -7.27 13.09
C SER A 100 7.16 -6.12 13.97
N LYS A 101 8.06 -5.18 14.29
CA LYS A 101 7.68 -3.96 15.03
C LYS A 101 6.68 -3.10 14.24
N LEU A 102 6.85 -3.08 12.92
CA LEU A 102 6.05 -2.33 11.95
C LEU A 102 5.81 -3.22 10.73
N GLY A 103 4.60 -3.14 10.18
CA GLY A 103 4.20 -3.87 8.98
C GLY A 103 3.39 -5.14 9.25
N TYR A 104 3.18 -5.90 8.18
CA TYR A 104 2.29 -7.06 8.10
C TYR A 104 3.07 -8.38 7.94
N HIS A 105 4.31 -8.45 8.43
CA HIS A 105 5.12 -9.65 8.34
C HIS A 105 5.56 -10.17 9.70
N ILE A 106 5.82 -11.48 9.74
CA ILE A 106 6.50 -12.17 10.83
C ILE A 106 7.83 -12.76 10.33
N PHE A 107 8.75 -12.95 11.25
CA PHE A 107 9.94 -13.78 11.09
C PHE A 107 9.61 -15.16 11.66
N LEU A 108 9.89 -16.20 10.88
CA LEU A 108 9.78 -17.58 11.30
C LEU A 108 11.17 -18.22 11.17
N SER A 109 11.69 -18.77 12.27
CA SER A 109 12.89 -19.63 12.22
C SER A 109 12.49 -21.05 12.57
N ILE A 110 12.97 -22.01 11.78
CA ILE A 110 12.84 -23.44 12.07
C ILE A 110 14.24 -23.94 12.38
N GLN A 111 14.42 -24.51 13.57
CA GLN A 111 15.67 -25.13 13.99
C GLN A 111 15.42 -26.57 14.41
N THR A 112 16.33 -27.48 14.08
CA THR A 112 16.25 -28.88 14.45
C THR A 112 17.53 -29.30 15.17
N GLN A 113 17.39 -30.17 16.17
CA GLN A 113 18.49 -30.72 16.96
C GLN A 113 18.45 -32.25 16.88
N ASN A 114 19.61 -32.85 16.59
CA ASN A 114 19.80 -34.30 16.49
C ASN A 114 18.90 -35.01 15.46
N LEU A 115 18.41 -34.27 14.46
CA LEU A 115 17.58 -34.83 13.39
C LEU A 115 18.40 -35.80 12.53
N PRO A 116 17.89 -37.00 12.19
CA PRO A 116 18.63 -37.98 11.39
C PRO A 116 19.10 -37.42 10.04
N LEU A 117 20.31 -37.76 9.61
CA LEU A 117 20.85 -37.34 8.30
C LEU A 117 19.96 -37.85 7.17
N GLY A 118 19.60 -36.96 6.25
CA GLY A 118 18.69 -37.27 5.14
C GLY A 118 17.23 -36.89 5.39
N SER A 119 16.90 -36.46 6.62
CA SER A 119 15.57 -35.95 6.93
C SER A 119 15.29 -34.64 6.18
N SER A 120 14.02 -34.41 5.84
CA SER A 120 13.55 -33.14 5.27
C SER A 120 12.23 -32.74 5.92
N TYR A 121 11.81 -31.51 5.70
CA TYR A 121 10.51 -31.03 6.14
C TYR A 121 9.83 -30.20 5.06
N GLU A 122 8.50 -30.17 5.12
CA GLU A 122 7.65 -29.31 4.30
C GLU A 122 7.04 -28.21 5.18
N LEU A 123 7.32 -26.95 4.85
CA LEU A 123 6.64 -25.79 5.43
C LEU A 123 5.50 -25.38 4.50
N THR A 124 4.27 -25.35 5.00
CA THR A 124 3.06 -25.26 4.17
C THR A 124 2.11 -24.12 4.54
N TRP A 125 1.47 -23.54 3.54
CA TRP A 125 0.38 -22.55 3.65
C TRP A 125 -0.84 -23.05 2.83
N PRO A 126 -2.08 -22.82 3.29
CA PRO A 126 -3.30 -23.21 2.57
C PRO A 126 -3.36 -22.68 1.14
N SER A 127 -4.03 -23.37 0.23
CA SER A 127 -4.21 -22.87 -1.15
C SER A 127 -5.14 -21.65 -1.25
N MET A 128 -5.72 -21.19 -0.14
CA MET A 128 -6.68 -20.09 -0.08
C MET A 128 -6.33 -19.00 0.93
N ILE A 129 -6.88 -17.80 0.71
CA ILE A 129 -6.82 -16.63 1.60
C ILE A 129 -8.22 -16.32 2.14
N GLY A 130 -8.40 -16.51 3.44
CA GLY A 130 -9.69 -16.35 4.13
C GLY A 130 -10.70 -17.47 3.81
N ASP A 131 -11.96 -17.26 4.17
CA ASP A 131 -13.06 -18.22 3.95
C ASP A 131 -13.83 -17.97 2.63
N GLU A 132 -13.65 -16.81 2.00
CA GLU A 132 -14.37 -16.44 0.77
C GLU A 132 -13.60 -16.93 -0.45
N TYR A 133 -14.19 -17.85 -1.23
CA TYR A 133 -13.61 -18.25 -2.50
C TYR A 133 -13.58 -17.06 -3.47
N LYS A 134 -12.38 -16.56 -3.72
CA LYS A 134 -12.09 -15.51 -4.71
C LYS A 134 -11.07 -16.06 -5.70
N GLU A 135 -11.03 -15.46 -6.89
CA GLU A 135 -9.95 -15.73 -7.85
C GLU A 135 -8.60 -15.33 -7.24
N GLU A 136 -7.91 -16.34 -6.75
CA GLU A 136 -6.53 -16.25 -6.28
C GLU A 136 -5.59 -16.66 -7.39
N GLU A 137 -4.41 -16.08 -7.35
CA GLU A 137 -3.37 -16.31 -8.34
C GLU A 137 -2.09 -16.72 -7.63
N ARG A 138 -1.51 -17.83 -8.07
CA ARG A 138 -0.25 -18.36 -7.55
C ARG A 138 0.92 -17.61 -8.15
N LEU A 139 1.86 -17.26 -7.29
CA LEU A 139 3.06 -16.50 -7.63
C LEU A 139 4.30 -17.23 -7.11
N VAL A 140 5.36 -17.23 -7.91
CA VAL A 140 6.65 -17.82 -7.53
C VAL A 140 7.79 -17.07 -8.17
N PHE A 141 8.82 -16.81 -7.38
CA PHE A 141 10.08 -16.23 -7.86
C PHE A 141 11.16 -17.30 -7.84
N PHE A 142 11.51 -17.74 -9.05
CA PHE A 142 12.37 -18.88 -9.29
C PHE A 142 13.43 -18.49 -10.32
N ASN A 143 14.71 -18.72 -9.99
CA ASN A 143 15.85 -18.36 -10.86
C ASN A 143 15.78 -16.91 -11.37
N ASP A 144 15.55 -15.98 -10.43
CA ASP A 144 15.46 -14.53 -10.67
C ASP A 144 14.36 -14.10 -11.63
N LYS A 145 13.36 -14.96 -11.85
CA LYS A 145 12.19 -14.67 -12.67
C LYS A 145 10.92 -14.87 -11.88
N LEU A 146 10.03 -13.89 -11.96
CA LEU A 146 8.66 -14.01 -11.46
C LEU A 146 7.83 -14.80 -12.47
N GLN A 147 7.12 -15.82 -11.99
CA GLN A 147 6.13 -16.56 -12.75
C GLN A 147 4.76 -16.35 -12.11
N GLU A 148 3.81 -15.90 -12.92
CA GLU A 148 2.42 -15.65 -12.54
C GLU A 148 1.51 -16.70 -13.19
N GLU A 149 0.65 -17.34 -12.41
CA GLU A 149 -0.24 -18.41 -12.90
C GLU A 149 -1.10 -17.99 -14.10
N LYS A 150 -1.58 -16.74 -14.14
CA LYS A 150 -2.44 -16.27 -15.24
C LYS A 150 -1.65 -15.87 -16.50
N LYS A 151 -0.33 -15.67 -16.43
CA LYS A 151 0.50 -15.20 -17.56
C LYS A 151 1.39 -16.30 -18.11
N GLU A 152 2.27 -16.85 -17.28
CA GLU A 152 3.24 -17.88 -17.67
C GLU A 152 2.81 -19.29 -17.25
N GLY A 153 1.86 -19.40 -16.31
CA GLY A 153 1.51 -20.65 -15.64
C GLY A 153 2.49 -20.96 -14.51
N VAL A 154 2.07 -21.78 -13.54
CA VAL A 154 2.92 -22.27 -12.46
C VAL A 154 3.10 -23.78 -12.54
N GLN A 155 4.32 -24.24 -12.29
CA GLN A 155 4.66 -25.66 -12.13
C GLN A 155 4.14 -26.19 -10.79
N ARG A 156 3.92 -27.50 -10.70
CA ARG A 156 3.57 -28.17 -9.45
C ARG A 156 4.74 -28.23 -8.48
N ASP A 157 5.95 -28.40 -9.01
CA ASP A 157 7.17 -28.62 -8.25
C ASP A 157 8.30 -27.76 -8.82
N TYR A 158 9.05 -27.13 -7.94
CA TYR A 158 10.22 -26.32 -8.24
C TYR A 158 11.40 -26.87 -7.47
N GLY A 159 12.55 -27.01 -8.14
CA GLY A 159 13.81 -27.40 -7.50
C GLY A 159 14.48 -26.23 -6.77
N ARG A 160 15.80 -26.36 -6.55
CA ARG A 160 16.61 -25.28 -5.98
C ARG A 160 16.54 -24.03 -6.87
N GLY A 161 16.48 -22.87 -6.23
CA GLY A 161 16.40 -21.56 -6.90
C GLY A 161 15.10 -20.80 -6.63
N VAL A 162 14.16 -21.38 -5.88
CA VAL A 162 12.99 -20.66 -5.38
C VAL A 162 13.40 -19.77 -4.21
N LYS A 163 13.14 -18.47 -4.32
CA LYS A 163 13.42 -17.51 -3.24
C LYS A 163 12.16 -17.18 -2.43
N TRP A 164 11.02 -17.06 -3.11
CA TRP A 164 9.74 -16.85 -2.47
C TRP A 164 8.59 -17.40 -3.31
N MET A 165 7.50 -17.72 -2.63
CA MET A 165 6.23 -18.16 -3.21
C MET A 165 5.10 -17.39 -2.55
N GLY A 166 3.96 -17.27 -3.23
CA GLY A 166 2.85 -16.50 -2.69
C GLY A 166 1.52 -16.74 -3.37
N LEU A 167 0.49 -16.17 -2.75
CA LEU A 167 -0.87 -16.09 -3.26
C LEU A 167 -1.30 -14.63 -3.32
N ARG A 168 -1.88 -14.25 -4.45
CA ARG A 168 -2.45 -12.93 -4.67
C ARG A 168 -3.95 -13.03 -4.84
N GLN A 169 -4.71 -12.32 -4.01
CA GLN A 169 -6.16 -12.25 -4.13
C GLN A 169 -6.56 -10.90 -4.76
N LYS A 170 -6.77 -10.93 -6.08
CA LYS A 170 -7.05 -9.73 -6.91
C LYS A 170 -6.09 -8.58 -6.58
N ARG A 171 -6.62 -7.41 -6.19
CA ARG A 171 -5.87 -6.19 -5.81
C ARG A 171 -5.99 -5.86 -4.33
N GLU A 172 -6.42 -6.82 -3.52
CA GLU A 172 -6.70 -6.59 -2.10
C GLU A 172 -5.58 -7.16 -1.23
N LEU A 173 -5.41 -8.48 -1.27
CA LEU A 173 -4.57 -9.21 -0.32
C LEU A 173 -3.42 -9.91 -1.05
N LEU A 174 -2.32 -10.08 -0.32
CA LEU A 174 -1.11 -10.75 -0.78
C LEU A 174 -0.49 -11.50 0.38
N VAL A 175 -0.19 -12.78 0.14
CA VAL A 175 0.58 -13.64 1.04
C VAL A 175 1.86 -14.00 0.33
N ILE A 176 3.00 -13.79 0.99
CA ILE A 176 4.33 -14.19 0.51
C ILE A 176 5.04 -14.94 1.62
N LEU A 177 5.57 -16.10 1.27
CA LEU A 177 6.54 -16.84 2.07
C LEU A 177 7.89 -16.73 1.36
N ALA A 178 8.80 -15.95 1.95
CA ALA A 178 10.13 -15.72 1.44
C ALA A 178 11.17 -16.44 2.29
N SER A 179 12.07 -17.18 1.65
CA SER A 179 13.16 -17.86 2.34
C SER A 179 14.39 -16.95 2.43
N LEU A 180 14.93 -16.78 3.63
CA LEU A 180 16.18 -16.05 3.82
C LEU A 180 17.41 -16.91 3.52
N ASP A 181 17.23 -18.22 3.36
CA ASP A 181 18.29 -19.15 3.01
C ASP A 181 17.84 -19.99 1.81
N TRP A 182 18.75 -20.53 0.99
CA TRP A 182 18.33 -21.29 -0.21
C TRP A 182 17.58 -22.59 0.14
N PRO A 183 16.27 -22.71 -0.11
CA PRO A 183 15.52 -23.93 0.23
C PRO A 183 15.82 -25.04 -0.78
N ARG A 184 15.41 -26.27 -0.48
CA ARG A 184 15.57 -27.40 -1.39
C ARG A 184 14.65 -27.27 -2.61
N GLY A 185 13.44 -26.78 -2.40
CA GLY A 185 12.45 -26.59 -3.46
C GLY A 185 11.16 -25.95 -2.97
N GLY A 186 10.24 -25.72 -3.91
CA GLY A 186 8.92 -25.16 -3.67
C GLY A 186 7.84 -25.95 -4.38
N MET A 187 6.61 -25.95 -3.88
CA MET A 187 5.54 -26.76 -4.45
C MET A 187 4.17 -26.11 -4.37
N PHE A 188 3.35 -26.34 -5.40
CA PHE A 188 1.92 -26.06 -5.41
C PHE A 188 1.14 -27.37 -5.51
N ARG A 189 0.20 -27.56 -4.58
CA ARG A 189 -0.77 -28.66 -4.55
C ARG A 189 -2.20 -28.11 -4.65
N SER A 190 -3.21 -28.98 -4.59
CA SER A 190 -4.62 -28.53 -4.59
C SER A 190 -4.98 -27.80 -3.30
N GLU A 191 -4.56 -28.35 -2.16
CA GLU A 191 -4.95 -27.89 -0.82
C GLU A 191 -3.93 -26.95 -0.15
N PHE A 192 -2.68 -26.98 -0.59
CA PHE A 192 -1.60 -26.22 0.02
C PHE A 192 -0.50 -25.88 -0.98
N TRP A 193 0.39 -24.99 -0.56
CA TRP A 193 1.64 -24.69 -1.21
C TRP A 193 2.71 -24.42 -0.17
N GLY A 194 3.97 -24.36 -0.57
CA GLY A 194 5.05 -24.08 0.36
C GLY A 194 6.40 -24.60 -0.11
N PHE A 195 7.27 -24.88 0.84
CA PHE A 195 8.67 -25.21 0.58
C PHE A 195 9.03 -26.57 1.16
N GLU A 196 9.93 -27.27 0.47
CA GLU A 196 10.69 -28.37 1.04
C GLU A 196 12.07 -27.85 1.43
N ASP A 197 12.54 -28.22 2.61
CA ASP A 197 13.89 -27.92 3.06
C ASP A 197 14.44 -29.04 3.96
N ASN A 198 15.75 -29.09 4.15
CA ASN A 198 16.43 -30.14 4.92
C ASN A 198 17.57 -29.61 5.80
N LYS A 199 17.64 -28.29 5.98
CA LYS A 199 18.64 -27.67 6.85
C LYS A 199 18.26 -27.81 8.32
N SER A 200 19.27 -27.81 9.16
CA SER A 200 19.11 -27.75 10.62
C SER A 200 18.63 -26.38 11.11
N GLU A 201 18.85 -25.33 10.32
CA GLU A 201 18.35 -23.99 10.58
C GLU A 201 17.91 -23.34 9.28
N SER A 202 16.68 -22.84 9.25
CA SER A 202 16.13 -22.09 8.12
C SER A 202 15.30 -20.92 8.62
N ARG A 203 15.51 -19.76 7.98
CA ARG A 203 14.83 -18.52 8.34
C ARG A 203 13.90 -18.09 7.22
N TRP A 204 12.72 -17.62 7.60
CA TRP A 204 11.63 -17.28 6.70
C TRP A 204 11.03 -15.94 7.09
N ILE A 205 10.59 -15.21 6.08
CA ILE A 205 9.74 -14.04 6.24
C ILE A 205 8.38 -14.38 5.67
N VAL A 206 7.35 -14.22 6.49
CA VAL A 206 5.97 -14.43 6.08
C VAL A 206 5.27 -13.08 6.06
N TYR A 207 4.96 -12.58 4.88
CA TYR A 207 4.11 -11.41 4.70
C TYR A 207 2.69 -11.86 4.42
N ALA A 208 1.71 -11.33 5.15
CA ALA A 208 0.31 -11.55 4.83
C ALA A 208 -0.47 -10.27 5.15
N GLY A 209 -0.89 -9.56 4.09
CA GLY A 209 -1.42 -8.21 4.24
C GLY A 209 -1.95 -7.59 2.95
N PRO A 210 -2.22 -6.27 2.95
CA PRO A 210 -2.71 -5.56 1.79
C PRO A 210 -1.65 -5.46 0.69
N GLN A 211 -2.06 -5.26 -0.56
CA GLN A 211 -1.15 -4.96 -1.67
C GLN A 211 -0.66 -3.50 -1.64
N SER A 212 0.27 -3.20 -0.74
CA SER A 212 0.90 -1.88 -0.59
C SER A 212 2.33 -1.89 -1.14
N TYR A 213 2.62 -0.99 -2.09
CA TYR A 213 3.96 -0.87 -2.67
C TYR A 213 5.01 -0.43 -1.62
N GLY A 214 4.66 0.50 -0.73
CA GLY A 214 5.59 0.99 0.30
C GLY A 214 6.02 -0.12 1.26
N GLU A 215 5.08 -0.91 1.75
CA GLU A 215 5.32 -2.04 2.65
C GLU A 215 6.15 -3.14 2.00
N ILE A 216 5.74 -3.60 0.81
CA ILE A 216 6.43 -4.68 0.10
C ILE A 216 7.83 -4.26 -0.35
N ARG A 217 8.02 -3.00 -0.75
CA ARG A 217 9.34 -2.47 -1.05
C ARG A 217 10.22 -2.45 0.20
N SER A 218 9.72 -1.93 1.32
CA SER A 218 10.48 -1.90 2.58
C SER A 218 10.86 -3.31 3.03
N LEU A 219 9.97 -4.29 2.84
CA LEU A 219 10.26 -5.70 3.12
C LEU A 219 11.36 -6.25 2.20
N ASN A 220 11.29 -5.95 0.91
CA ASN A 220 12.29 -6.36 -0.08
C ASN A 220 13.67 -5.73 0.21
N ASP A 221 13.70 -4.44 0.55
CA ASP A 221 14.92 -3.72 0.92
C ASP A 221 15.54 -4.37 2.17
N ARG A 222 14.73 -4.74 3.17
CA ARG A 222 15.20 -5.47 4.35
C ARG A 222 15.75 -6.86 4.03
N ILE A 223 15.12 -7.61 3.13
CA ILE A 223 15.66 -8.90 2.66
C ILE A 223 17.01 -8.70 1.97
N LYS A 224 17.10 -7.67 1.13
CA LYS A 224 18.33 -7.32 0.43
C LYS A 224 19.46 -6.93 1.39
N GLU A 225 19.16 -6.24 2.48
CA GLU A 225 20.13 -5.95 3.54
C GLU A 225 20.64 -7.22 4.25
N ILE A 226 19.76 -8.21 4.47
CA ILE A 226 20.12 -9.46 5.15
C ILE A 226 20.89 -10.41 4.22
N ASN A 227 20.46 -10.54 2.97
CA ASN A 227 20.95 -11.56 2.04
C ASN A 227 21.85 -11.04 0.92
N GLY A 228 21.93 -9.71 0.72
CA GLY A 228 22.66 -9.10 -0.39
C GLY A 228 21.97 -9.20 -1.76
N GLU A 229 20.81 -9.86 -1.84
CA GLU A 229 20.09 -10.12 -3.10
C GLU A 229 18.72 -9.45 -3.16
N ASP A 230 18.33 -8.98 -4.34
CA ASP A 230 17.00 -8.43 -4.58
C ASP A 230 16.01 -9.56 -4.93
N TYR A 231 14.95 -9.68 -4.15
CA TYR A 231 13.93 -10.71 -4.35
C TYR A 231 12.80 -10.24 -5.26
N ASN A 232 12.82 -8.99 -5.71
CA ASN A 232 11.79 -8.38 -6.55
C ASN A 232 10.35 -8.61 -6.01
N LEU A 233 10.15 -8.49 -4.69
CA LEU A 233 8.82 -8.70 -4.09
C LEU A 233 7.78 -7.72 -4.66
N THR A 234 8.20 -6.52 -5.09
CA THR A 234 7.28 -5.53 -5.68
C THR A 234 6.64 -5.99 -6.99
N GLY A 235 7.26 -6.96 -7.69
CA GLY A 235 6.68 -7.59 -8.87
C GLY A 235 5.42 -8.40 -8.58
N ALA A 236 5.22 -8.84 -7.32
CA ALA A 236 4.04 -9.59 -6.91
C ALA A 236 2.74 -8.76 -6.96
N LEU A 237 2.82 -7.43 -7.03
CA LEU A 237 1.66 -6.54 -6.90
C LEU A 237 0.85 -6.45 -8.20
N ASP A 238 -0.45 -6.69 -8.13
CA ASP A 238 -1.39 -6.33 -9.20
C ASP A 238 -1.89 -4.90 -8.99
N LEU A 239 -1.22 -3.96 -9.64
CA LEU A 239 -1.55 -2.54 -9.54
C LEU A 239 -2.44 -2.09 -10.70
N SER A 240 -3.53 -1.40 -10.36
CA SER A 240 -4.31 -0.61 -11.32
C SER A 240 -3.44 0.48 -12.00
N ILE A 241 -3.91 1.07 -13.10
CA ILE A 241 -3.21 2.19 -13.77
C ILE A 241 -2.86 3.33 -12.80
N TRP A 242 -3.77 3.63 -11.87
CA TRP A 242 -3.55 4.60 -10.80
C TRP A 242 -2.46 4.16 -9.82
N GLY A 243 -2.39 2.86 -9.53
CA GLY A 243 -1.32 2.28 -8.71
C GLY A 243 0.04 2.36 -9.40
N GLN A 244 0.10 2.07 -10.71
CA GLN A 244 1.33 2.21 -11.50
C GLN A 244 1.82 3.66 -11.54
N LEU A 245 0.92 4.63 -11.75
CA LEU A 245 1.25 6.06 -11.65
C LEU A 245 1.76 6.42 -10.25
N SER A 246 1.14 5.86 -9.20
CA SER A 246 1.55 6.10 -7.80
C SER A 246 2.96 5.56 -7.55
N VAL A 247 3.28 4.36 -8.05
CA VAL A 247 4.63 3.78 -7.99
C VAL A 247 5.64 4.64 -8.73
N GLY A 248 5.28 5.18 -9.91
CA GLY A 248 6.10 6.14 -10.64
C GLY A 248 6.42 7.37 -9.80
N LEU A 249 5.42 7.99 -9.17
CA LEU A 249 5.63 9.13 -8.27
C LEU A 249 6.52 8.77 -7.07
N ILE A 250 6.31 7.60 -6.46
CA ILE A 250 7.16 7.13 -5.36
C ILE A 250 8.61 6.99 -5.82
N LYS A 251 8.87 6.37 -6.98
CA LYS A 251 10.22 6.22 -7.53
C LYS A 251 10.90 7.58 -7.76
N ILE A 252 10.18 8.56 -8.29
CA ILE A 252 10.69 9.92 -8.47
C ILE A 252 10.95 10.61 -7.13
N LEU A 253 10.04 10.44 -6.16
CA LEU A 253 10.22 10.95 -4.80
C LEU A 253 11.49 10.40 -4.16
N LEU A 254 11.72 9.09 -4.28
CA LEU A 254 12.90 8.41 -3.76
C LEU A 254 14.17 8.82 -4.49
N PHE A 255 14.09 9.06 -5.80
CA PHE A 255 15.19 9.63 -6.56
C PHE A 255 15.58 11.00 -5.97
N PHE A 256 14.63 11.90 -5.71
CA PHE A 256 14.96 13.16 -5.05
C PHE A 256 15.47 12.97 -3.62
N TYR A 257 14.89 12.04 -2.86
CA TYR A 257 15.36 11.70 -1.51
C TYR A 257 16.81 11.20 -1.50
N SER A 258 17.25 10.45 -2.52
CA SER A 258 18.62 9.94 -2.59
C SER A 258 19.70 11.02 -2.60
N PHE A 259 19.35 12.25 -3.01
CA PHE A 259 20.25 13.40 -2.96
C PHE A 259 19.96 14.30 -1.75
N THR A 260 18.68 14.54 -1.42
CA THR A 260 18.30 15.48 -0.35
C THR A 260 18.37 14.89 1.05
N HIS A 261 18.28 13.57 1.18
CA HIS A 261 18.10 12.83 2.44
C HIS A 261 16.97 13.40 3.32
N ASN A 262 15.99 14.08 2.69
CA ASN A 262 14.87 14.72 3.36
C ASN A 262 13.60 14.60 2.51
N TYR A 263 12.61 13.89 3.05
CA TYR A 263 11.34 13.64 2.34
C TYR A 263 10.54 14.92 2.11
N GLY A 264 10.60 15.90 3.00
CA GLY A 264 9.91 17.18 2.80
C GLY A 264 10.46 17.94 1.59
N ILE A 265 11.78 18.07 1.49
CA ILE A 265 12.42 18.69 0.32
C ILE A 265 12.14 17.87 -0.95
N ALA A 266 12.21 16.54 -0.86
CA ALA A 266 11.91 15.66 -1.99
C ALA A 266 10.47 15.84 -2.49
N ILE A 267 9.49 16.04 -1.60
CA ILE A 267 8.11 16.37 -1.96
C ILE A 267 8.04 17.74 -2.65
N ILE A 268 8.76 18.76 -2.18
CA ILE A 268 8.79 20.08 -2.82
C ILE A 268 9.36 20.00 -4.25
N LEU A 269 10.45 19.25 -4.44
CA LEU A 269 11.04 19.01 -5.75
C LEU A 269 10.10 18.22 -6.68
N LEU A 270 9.37 17.23 -6.13
CA LEU A 270 8.33 16.53 -6.86
C LEU A 270 7.21 17.48 -7.28
N THR A 271 6.77 18.37 -6.39
CA THR A 271 5.77 19.40 -6.71
C THR A 271 6.26 20.29 -7.86
N LEU A 272 7.51 20.76 -7.81
CA LEU A 272 8.11 21.57 -8.86
C LEU A 272 8.18 20.84 -10.20
N LEU A 273 8.56 19.57 -10.19
CA LEU A 273 8.59 18.74 -11.39
C LEU A 273 7.20 18.62 -12.03
N ILE A 274 6.19 18.28 -11.22
CA ILE A 274 4.80 18.15 -11.68
C ILE A 274 4.29 19.50 -12.19
N TYR A 275 4.53 20.58 -11.45
CA TYR A 275 4.09 21.92 -11.82
C TYR A 275 4.75 22.38 -13.13
N GLY A 276 6.06 22.13 -13.30
CA GLY A 276 6.79 22.40 -14.53
C GLY A 276 6.26 21.61 -15.73
N ALA A 277 5.93 20.32 -15.54
CA ALA A 277 5.31 19.51 -16.59
C ALA A 277 3.92 20.03 -17.00
N LEU A 278 3.17 20.61 -16.06
CA LEU A 278 1.85 21.20 -16.29
C LEU A 278 1.89 22.66 -16.74
N PHE A 279 3.04 23.32 -16.68
CA PHE A 279 3.22 24.72 -17.07
C PHE A 279 2.63 25.10 -18.44
N PRO A 280 2.83 24.34 -19.55
CA PRO A 280 2.23 24.71 -20.83
C PRO A 280 0.70 24.68 -20.80
N LEU A 281 0.11 23.84 -19.94
CA LEU A 281 -1.32 23.73 -19.76
C LEU A 281 -1.85 24.88 -18.90
N THR A 282 -1.18 25.20 -17.80
CA THR A 282 -1.55 26.33 -16.93
C THR A 282 -1.40 27.67 -17.64
N PHE A 283 -0.37 27.85 -18.47
CA PHE A 283 -0.20 29.05 -19.29
C PHE A 283 -1.37 29.28 -20.26
N LYS A 284 -1.86 28.23 -20.92
CA LYS A 284 -3.06 28.29 -21.77
C LYS A 284 -4.31 28.66 -20.94
N GLN A 285 -4.44 28.13 -19.73
CA GLN A 285 -5.53 28.47 -18.80
C GLN A 285 -5.50 29.95 -18.43
N PHE A 286 -4.35 30.48 -18.01
CA PHE A 286 -4.19 31.90 -17.67
C PHE A 286 -4.51 32.82 -18.84
N THR A 287 -4.07 32.47 -20.05
CA THR A 287 -4.41 33.22 -21.27
C THR A 287 -5.93 33.27 -21.50
N SER A 288 -6.64 32.14 -21.30
CA SER A 288 -8.09 32.10 -21.42
C SER A 288 -8.79 32.92 -20.32
N MET A 289 -8.27 32.90 -19.09
CA MET A 289 -8.80 33.70 -17.98
C MET A 289 -8.62 35.20 -18.23
N HIS A 290 -7.46 35.62 -18.73
CA HIS A 290 -7.22 37.03 -19.06
C HIS A 290 -8.19 37.51 -20.16
N LYS A 291 -8.40 36.73 -21.22
CA LYS A 291 -9.41 37.06 -22.25
C LYS A 291 -10.83 37.16 -21.67
N MET A 292 -11.18 36.32 -20.69
CA MET A 292 -12.45 36.40 -19.98
C MET A 292 -12.60 37.72 -19.19
N GLN A 293 -11.51 38.23 -18.60
CA GLN A 293 -11.52 39.54 -17.94
C GLN A 293 -11.79 40.68 -18.94
N VAL A 294 -11.16 40.62 -20.12
CA VAL A 294 -11.31 41.67 -21.15
C VAL A 294 -12.75 41.77 -21.66
N ILE A 295 -13.47 40.65 -21.80
CA ILE A 295 -14.86 40.62 -22.28
C ILE A 295 -15.90 40.85 -21.18
N GLN A 296 -15.48 40.92 -19.92
CA GLN A 296 -16.35 41.11 -18.76
C GLN A 296 -17.31 42.33 -18.89
N PRO A 297 -16.92 43.51 -19.41
CA PRO A 297 -17.86 44.62 -19.61
C PRO A 297 -18.99 44.29 -20.60
N GLU A 298 -18.70 43.58 -21.71
CA GLU A 298 -19.73 43.14 -22.66
C GLU A 298 -20.71 42.16 -22.01
N VAL A 299 -20.18 41.24 -21.19
CA VAL A 299 -21.00 40.28 -20.42
C VAL A 299 -21.92 40.99 -19.44
N LYS A 300 -21.43 42.02 -18.73
CA LYS A 300 -22.26 42.82 -17.80
C LYS A 300 -23.36 43.60 -18.52
N ALA A 301 -23.08 44.14 -19.71
CA ALA A 301 -24.07 44.85 -20.51
C ALA A 301 -25.22 43.93 -20.95
N VAL A 302 -24.91 42.71 -21.41
CA VAL A 302 -25.93 41.69 -21.75
C VAL A 302 -26.73 41.28 -20.52
N GLN A 303 -26.07 41.03 -19.39
CA GLN A 303 -26.77 40.69 -18.15
C GLN A 303 -27.70 41.80 -17.66
N ALA A 304 -27.32 43.07 -17.83
CA ALA A 304 -28.16 44.21 -17.50
C ALA A 304 -29.38 44.33 -18.43
N LYS A 305 -29.20 44.03 -19.72
CA LYS A 305 -30.26 44.10 -20.73
C LYS A 305 -31.31 42.99 -20.60
N PHE A 306 -30.90 41.78 -20.21
CA PHE A 306 -31.76 40.59 -20.18
C PHE A 306 -32.07 40.08 -18.75
N LYS A 307 -32.07 40.95 -17.73
CA LYS A 307 -32.36 40.57 -16.33
C LYS A 307 -33.68 39.80 -16.13
N GLY A 308 -34.68 40.04 -16.98
CA GLY A 308 -35.99 39.39 -16.92
C GLY A 308 -36.15 38.13 -17.77
N ASP A 309 -35.18 37.78 -18.63
CA ASP A 309 -35.24 36.60 -19.50
C ASP A 309 -33.94 35.77 -19.40
N PRO A 310 -33.86 34.81 -18.46
CA PRO A 310 -32.65 34.04 -18.24
C PRO A 310 -32.28 33.14 -19.43
N LYS A 311 -33.25 32.70 -20.24
CA LYS A 311 -32.99 31.87 -21.42
C LYS A 311 -32.31 32.68 -22.52
N GLN A 312 -32.84 33.86 -22.84
CA GLN A 312 -32.21 34.74 -23.82
C GLN A 312 -30.85 35.24 -23.35
N MET A 313 -30.71 35.56 -22.05
CA MET A 313 -29.44 35.94 -21.45
C MET A 313 -28.36 34.86 -21.69
N GLN A 314 -28.68 33.59 -21.46
CA GLN A 314 -27.71 32.49 -21.64
C GLN A 314 -27.27 32.34 -23.11
N VAL A 315 -28.19 32.47 -24.06
CA VAL A 315 -27.90 32.39 -25.50
C VAL A 315 -26.96 33.53 -25.93
N GLU A 316 -27.24 34.76 -25.52
CA GLU A 316 -26.40 35.92 -25.87
C GLU A 316 -25.03 35.87 -25.19
N MET A 317 -24.94 35.41 -23.93
CA MET A 317 -23.66 35.17 -23.27
C MET A 317 -22.81 34.14 -24.02
N MET A 318 -23.42 33.04 -24.51
CA MET A 318 -22.72 32.03 -25.29
C MET A 318 -22.26 32.56 -26.66
N LYS A 319 -23.02 33.45 -27.30
CA LYS A 319 -22.61 34.11 -28.55
C LYS A 319 -21.37 34.98 -28.33
N ILE A 320 -21.30 35.74 -27.23
CA ILE A 320 -20.12 36.53 -26.86
C ILE A 320 -18.91 35.62 -26.63
N TYR A 321 -19.05 34.55 -25.83
CA TYR A 321 -17.97 33.62 -25.58
C TYR A 321 -17.44 32.95 -26.86
N ARG A 322 -18.33 32.57 -27.78
CA ARG A 322 -17.95 32.03 -29.10
C ARG A 322 -17.26 33.06 -29.99
N LYS A 323 -17.78 34.30 -30.04
CA LYS A 323 -17.20 35.41 -30.82
C LYS A 323 -15.74 35.67 -30.42
N HIS A 324 -15.47 35.67 -29.11
CA HIS A 324 -14.14 35.91 -28.56
C HIS A 324 -13.29 34.63 -28.37
N LYS A 325 -13.81 33.46 -28.78
CA LYS A 325 -13.17 32.14 -28.64
C LYS A 325 -12.68 31.84 -27.22
N VAL A 326 -13.47 32.22 -26.22
CA VAL A 326 -13.16 31.98 -24.80
C VAL A 326 -14.06 30.87 -24.27
N ASN A 327 -13.48 29.91 -23.53
CA ASN A 327 -14.25 28.86 -22.88
C ASN A 327 -14.53 29.24 -21.40
N PRO A 328 -15.80 29.40 -20.99
CA PRO A 328 -16.16 29.74 -19.61
C PRO A 328 -15.74 28.67 -18.57
N MET A 329 -15.58 27.41 -18.99
CA MET A 329 -15.14 26.31 -18.11
C MET A 329 -13.63 26.32 -17.84
N SER A 330 -12.85 27.16 -18.54
CA SER A 330 -11.40 27.27 -18.29
C SER A 330 -11.09 27.73 -16.87
N GLY A 331 -12.07 28.32 -16.16
CA GLY A 331 -11.94 28.78 -14.78
C GLY A 331 -11.84 27.67 -13.73
N CYS A 332 -12.47 26.51 -13.94
CA CYS A 332 -12.42 25.36 -13.02
C CYS A 332 -11.51 24.23 -13.51
N PHE A 333 -10.96 24.37 -14.72
CA PHE A 333 -10.06 23.40 -15.32
C PHE A 333 -8.80 23.09 -14.47
N PRO A 334 -8.18 24.05 -13.74
CA PRO A 334 -7.09 23.72 -12.82
C PRO A 334 -7.49 22.70 -11.76
N LEU A 335 -8.70 22.81 -11.19
CA LEU A 335 -9.19 21.88 -10.17
C LEU A 335 -9.39 20.47 -10.74
N ILE A 336 -9.94 20.37 -11.95
CA ILE A 336 -10.20 19.08 -12.60
C ILE A 336 -8.90 18.32 -12.88
N ILE A 337 -7.85 19.00 -13.32
CA ILE A 337 -6.53 18.37 -13.58
C ILE A 337 -5.83 18.03 -12.27
N GLN A 338 -5.98 18.86 -11.25
CA GLN A 338 -5.33 18.65 -9.95
C GLN A 338 -5.89 17.41 -9.24
N MET A 339 -7.20 17.14 -9.34
CA MET A 339 -7.84 16.03 -8.63
C MET A 339 -7.22 14.64 -8.93
N PRO A 340 -7.00 14.23 -10.20
CA PRO A 340 -6.25 13.02 -10.53
C PRO A 340 -4.85 12.97 -9.93
N ILE A 341 -4.12 14.09 -9.95
CA ILE A 341 -2.74 14.15 -9.45
C ILE A 341 -2.73 13.97 -7.94
N ILE A 342 -3.62 14.67 -7.23
CA ILE A 342 -3.79 14.51 -5.78
C ILE A 342 -4.18 13.08 -5.46
N PHE A 343 -5.08 12.47 -6.23
CA PHE A 343 -5.49 11.09 -6.00
C PHE A 343 -4.33 10.10 -6.14
N VAL A 344 -3.49 10.26 -7.17
CA VAL A 344 -2.27 9.46 -7.33
C VAL A 344 -1.29 9.71 -6.19
N LEU A 345 -1.07 10.96 -5.81
CA LEU A 345 -0.14 11.31 -4.73
C LEU A 345 -0.63 10.82 -3.37
N TYR A 346 -1.92 10.95 -3.10
CA TYR A 346 -2.57 10.42 -1.92
C TYR A 346 -2.35 8.91 -1.81
N ARG A 347 -2.62 8.17 -2.89
CA ARG A 347 -2.34 6.73 -2.95
C ARG A 347 -0.86 6.41 -2.76
N ALA A 348 0.02 7.24 -3.33
CA ALA A 348 1.46 7.08 -3.19
C ALA A 348 1.94 7.27 -1.74
N LEU A 349 1.36 8.23 -1.01
CA LEU A 349 1.86 8.65 0.32
C LEU A 349 1.10 8.05 1.51
N LEU A 350 -0.11 7.51 1.33
CA LEU A 350 -0.94 7.02 2.44
C LEU A 350 -0.30 5.88 3.25
N ASN A 351 0.32 4.92 2.57
CA ASN A 351 1.06 3.82 3.21
C ASN A 351 2.57 3.92 2.91
N PHE A 352 3.05 5.13 2.67
CA PHE A 352 4.47 5.31 2.42
C PHE A 352 5.21 5.29 3.75
N ASN A 353 6.24 4.45 3.83
CA ASN A 353 7.05 4.34 5.02
C ASN A 353 8.14 5.43 5.04
N PHE A 354 7.94 6.47 5.84
CA PHE A 354 8.89 7.58 6.02
C PHE A 354 9.98 7.31 7.08
N SER A 355 10.18 6.07 7.52
CA SER A 355 10.90 5.68 8.76
C SER A 355 12.27 6.32 9.02
N GLU A 356 13.06 6.65 8.00
CA GLU A 356 14.41 7.19 8.23
C GLU A 356 14.42 8.65 8.68
N ASN A 357 13.58 9.49 8.09
CA ASN A 357 13.56 10.95 8.34
C ASN A 357 12.14 11.51 8.11
N PRO A 358 11.17 11.18 8.99
CA PRO A 358 9.77 11.52 8.75
C PRO A 358 9.46 13.01 8.99
N SER A 359 10.36 13.76 9.63
CA SER A 359 10.13 15.15 10.00
C SER A 359 10.57 16.14 8.92
N PHE A 360 9.88 17.28 8.84
CA PHE A 360 10.26 18.40 7.99
C PHE A 360 9.84 19.72 8.62
N LEU A 361 10.80 20.61 8.88
CA LEU A 361 10.57 21.89 9.57
C LEU A 361 9.82 21.69 10.90
N TRP A 362 8.60 22.24 11.02
CA TRP A 362 7.73 22.10 12.18
C TRP A 362 6.80 20.88 12.12
N ILE A 363 6.90 20.05 11.07
CA ILE A 363 6.09 18.84 10.87
C ILE A 363 6.84 17.66 11.48
N PRO A 364 6.32 17.02 12.56
CA PRO A 364 7.02 15.91 13.19
C PRO A 364 7.06 14.64 12.33
N ASN A 365 5.99 14.39 11.56
CA ASN A 365 5.86 13.17 10.76
C ASN A 365 5.00 13.39 9.50
N LEU A 366 5.62 13.26 8.32
CA LEU A 366 4.99 13.39 7.00
C LEU A 366 3.93 12.31 6.70
N GLY A 367 4.01 11.16 7.38
CA GLY A 367 3.04 10.07 7.29
C GLY A 367 1.78 10.29 8.13
N GLN A 368 1.77 11.29 9.02
CA GLN A 368 0.65 11.56 9.92
C GLN A 368 -0.02 12.91 9.61
N PRO A 369 -1.29 13.11 9.99
CA PRO A 369 -1.95 14.41 9.87
C PRO A 369 -1.24 15.51 10.65
N ASN A 370 -1.19 16.72 10.11
CA ASN A 370 -0.58 17.88 10.77
C ASN A 370 -1.50 19.11 10.71
N ILE A 371 -2.15 19.42 11.83
CA ILE A 371 -3.11 20.53 11.94
C ILE A 371 -2.46 21.90 11.65
N PRO A 372 -1.24 22.23 12.15
CA PRO A 372 -0.60 23.50 11.81
C PRO A 372 -0.40 23.71 10.30
N LEU A 373 0.06 22.67 9.59
CA LEU A 373 0.21 22.71 8.13
C LEU A 373 -1.15 22.84 7.43
N LEU A 374 -2.18 22.15 7.92
CA LEU A 374 -3.53 22.24 7.38
C LEU A 374 -4.11 23.66 7.49
N LEU A 375 -3.88 24.33 8.62
CA LEU A 375 -4.27 25.73 8.81
C LEU A 375 -3.48 26.66 7.89
N ALA A 376 -2.16 26.45 7.74
CA ALA A 376 -1.34 27.21 6.81
C ALA A 376 -1.79 27.02 5.34
N LEU A 377 -2.17 25.80 4.96
CA LEU A 377 -2.79 25.51 3.67
C LEU A 377 -4.11 26.27 3.49
N GLY A 378 -4.97 26.30 4.52
CA GLY A 378 -6.21 27.07 4.50
C GLY A 378 -5.98 28.57 4.29
N VAL A 379 -5.00 29.15 4.98
CA VAL A 379 -4.61 30.56 4.83
C VAL A 379 -4.07 30.83 3.42
N THR A 380 -3.19 29.98 2.91
CA THR A 380 -2.63 30.16 1.56
C THR A 380 -3.69 30.01 0.46
N MET A 381 -4.62 29.05 0.59
CA MET A 381 -5.77 28.94 -0.32
C MET A 381 -6.68 30.16 -0.25
N PHE A 382 -6.93 30.70 0.94
CA PHE A 382 -7.71 31.92 1.08
C PHE A 382 -7.02 33.12 0.39
N LEU A 383 -5.70 33.25 0.53
CA LEU A 383 -4.91 34.26 -0.16
C LEU A 383 -4.94 34.05 -1.69
N GLN A 384 -4.71 32.82 -2.17
CA GLN A 384 -4.80 32.46 -3.58
C GLN A 384 -6.18 32.81 -4.15
N GLN A 385 -7.24 32.50 -3.41
CA GLN A 385 -8.62 32.80 -3.77
C GLN A 385 -8.84 34.32 -3.81
N ARG A 386 -8.32 35.10 -2.86
CA ARG A 386 -8.44 36.57 -2.90
C ARG A 386 -7.73 37.19 -4.10
N ILE A 387 -6.57 36.65 -4.48
CA ILE A 387 -5.83 37.08 -5.68
C ILE A 387 -6.62 36.72 -6.95
N THR A 388 -7.12 35.49 -7.03
CA THR A 388 -7.86 34.98 -8.20
C THR A 388 -9.29 35.56 -8.31
N GLN A 389 -9.92 35.90 -7.19
CA GLN A 389 -11.25 36.52 -7.16
C GLN A 389 -11.22 37.97 -7.62
N LYS A 390 -10.11 38.71 -7.44
CA LYS A 390 -9.96 40.04 -8.08
C LYS A 390 -10.03 39.96 -9.61
N THR A 391 -9.72 38.79 -10.17
CA THR A 391 -9.79 38.45 -11.61
C THR A 391 -11.19 37.97 -12.05
N GLN A 392 -12.01 37.41 -11.16
CA GLN A 392 -13.35 36.87 -11.50
C GLN A 392 -14.53 37.63 -10.88
N ALA A 393 -14.28 38.67 -10.08
CA ALA A 393 -15.33 39.45 -9.46
C ALA A 393 -16.15 40.20 -10.51
N GLN A 394 -17.42 39.80 -10.63
CA GLN A 394 -18.55 40.41 -11.32
C GLN A 394 -18.97 39.76 -12.64
N SER A 395 -19.73 38.68 -12.49
CA SER A 395 -20.62 38.16 -13.53
C SER A 395 -21.84 37.53 -12.85
N GLY A 396 -23.04 37.85 -13.34
CA GLY A 396 -24.36 37.63 -12.74
C GLY A 396 -24.80 36.18 -12.48
N GLY A 397 -26.10 36.01 -12.21
CA GLY A 397 -26.72 34.92 -11.43
C GLY A 397 -26.27 33.47 -11.64
N GLN A 398 -25.88 33.05 -12.86
CA GLN A 398 -25.38 31.69 -13.12
C GLN A 398 -23.91 31.49 -12.72
N GLN A 399 -23.09 32.54 -12.79
CA GLN A 399 -21.70 32.55 -12.30
C GLN A 399 -21.61 32.86 -10.81
N GLN A 400 -22.63 33.48 -10.21
CA GLN A 400 -22.71 33.70 -8.76
C GLN A 400 -22.77 32.38 -7.96
N GLY A 401 -23.47 31.36 -8.47
CA GLY A 401 -23.48 30.03 -7.86
C GLY A 401 -22.09 29.38 -7.87
N MET A 402 -21.38 29.47 -8.99
CA MET A 402 -20.00 28.97 -9.13
C MET A 402 -19.00 29.76 -8.26
N ALA A 403 -19.15 31.08 -8.16
CA ALA A 403 -18.32 31.94 -7.31
C ALA A 403 -18.54 31.66 -5.81
N LYS A 404 -19.79 31.41 -5.40
CA LYS A 404 -20.10 30.97 -4.03
C LYS A 404 -19.52 29.58 -3.75
N MET A 405 -19.60 28.64 -4.68
CA MET A 405 -18.97 27.32 -4.54
C MET A 405 -17.44 27.44 -4.40
N MET A 406 -16.80 28.29 -5.20
CA MET A 406 -15.36 28.60 -5.09
C MET A 406 -14.99 29.21 -3.73
N GLN A 407 -15.91 29.92 -3.06
CA GLN A 407 -15.67 30.48 -1.73
C GLN A 407 -15.67 29.45 -0.62
N PHE A 408 -16.48 28.39 -0.74
CA PHE A 408 -16.50 27.30 0.23
C PHE A 408 -15.49 26.18 -0.09
N PHE A 409 -14.90 26.19 -1.28
CA PHE A 409 -13.95 25.17 -1.72
C PHE A 409 -12.76 24.97 -0.78
N PRO A 410 -12.07 26.02 -0.27
CA PRO A 410 -10.97 25.82 0.68
C PRO A 410 -11.41 25.14 1.98
N ILE A 411 -12.62 25.45 2.48
CA ILE A 411 -13.16 24.82 3.68
C ILE A 411 -13.42 23.33 3.42
N PHE A 412 -13.98 23.00 2.25
CA PHE A 412 -14.17 21.61 1.84
C PHE A 412 -12.84 20.84 1.78
N ILE A 413 -11.79 21.43 1.21
CA ILE A 413 -10.47 20.80 1.15
C ILE A 413 -9.86 20.63 2.55
N ILE A 414 -10.02 21.60 3.45
CA ILE A 414 -9.54 21.49 4.84
C ILE A 414 -10.19 20.28 5.54
N VAL A 415 -11.52 20.14 5.43
CA VAL A 415 -12.26 19.01 6.02
C VAL A 415 -11.80 17.68 5.41
N MET A 416 -11.64 17.63 4.09
CA MET A 416 -11.18 16.43 3.37
C MET A 416 -9.76 16.02 3.78
N LEU A 417 -8.85 16.99 3.94
CA LEU A 417 -7.45 16.72 4.27
C LEU A 417 -7.22 16.46 5.76
N TRP A 418 -8.18 16.74 6.64
CA TRP A 418 -8.00 16.68 8.10
C TRP A 418 -7.39 15.37 8.62
N SER A 419 -7.76 14.23 8.02
CA SER A 419 -7.27 12.90 8.41
C SER A 419 -6.16 12.35 7.52
N LEU A 420 -5.69 13.10 6.53
CA LEU A 420 -4.72 12.61 5.56
C LEU A 420 -3.27 12.86 6.01
N PRO A 421 -2.29 12.10 5.49
CA PRO A 421 -0.88 12.34 5.78
C PRO A 421 -0.44 13.75 5.39
N SER A 422 0.39 14.37 6.23
CA SER A 422 0.91 15.71 5.99
C SER A 422 1.83 15.82 4.77
N GLY A 423 2.37 14.72 4.25
CA GLY A 423 3.06 14.71 2.95
C GLY A 423 2.16 15.14 1.78
N VAL A 424 0.89 14.72 1.78
CA VAL A 424 -0.11 15.15 0.78
C VAL A 424 -0.46 16.62 0.98
N MET A 425 -0.60 17.06 2.23
CA MET A 425 -0.85 18.46 2.58
C MET A 425 0.32 19.36 2.16
N LEU A 426 1.56 18.91 2.33
CA LEU A 426 2.78 19.66 1.99
C LEU A 426 2.88 19.86 0.48
N TYR A 427 2.57 18.82 -0.31
CA TYR A 427 2.45 18.95 -1.75
C TYR A 427 1.42 20.01 -2.13
N TRP A 428 0.23 19.99 -1.53
CA TRP A 428 -0.80 20.98 -1.84
C TRP A 428 -0.35 22.38 -1.45
N PHE A 429 0.20 22.55 -0.25
CA PHE A 429 0.69 23.83 0.26
C PHE A 429 1.73 24.43 -0.69
N THR A 430 2.71 23.63 -1.10
CA THR A 430 3.75 24.07 -2.04
C THR A 430 3.19 24.35 -3.43
N SER A 431 2.28 23.53 -3.94
CA SER A 431 1.60 23.77 -5.22
C SER A 431 0.77 25.06 -5.21
N THR A 432 0.12 25.39 -4.09
CA THR A 432 -0.64 26.63 -3.92
C THR A 432 0.31 27.83 -3.87
N LEU A 433 1.43 27.73 -3.15
CA LEU A 433 2.44 28.79 -3.10
C LEU A 433 3.00 29.08 -4.49
N PHE A 434 3.40 28.06 -5.26
CA PHE A 434 3.87 28.23 -6.65
C PHE A 434 2.79 28.72 -7.62
N SER A 435 1.51 28.60 -7.27
CA SER A 435 0.45 29.20 -8.07
C SER A 435 0.27 30.68 -7.78
N ILE A 436 0.74 31.18 -6.63
CA ILE A 436 0.61 32.58 -6.21
C ILE A 436 1.77 33.42 -6.74
N PHE A 437 3.00 32.90 -6.66
CA PHE A 437 4.24 33.52 -7.12
C PHE A 437 4.60 33.06 -8.51
#